data_AF-A0A2V5T2B5-F1
#
_entry.id   AF-A0A2V5T2B5-F1
#
_cell.length_a   1.000
_cell.length_b   1.000
_cell.length_c   1.000
_cell.angle_alpha   90.00
_cell.angle_beta   90.00
_cell.angle_gamma   90.00
#
_symmetry.space_group_name_H-M   'P 1'
#
loop_
_entity.id
_entity.type
_entity.pdbx_description
1 polymer ?
#
loop_
_entity_poly.entity_id
_entity_poly.type
_entity_poly.pdbx_seq_one_letter_code
_entity_poly.pdbx_strand_id
1 'polypeptide(L)'
;MEKEIPTPRETGNPAPVRALEVIKRGLTSSIDQALALELDAIVDLGKSESTQNLIRNFFLNDKYRKGTAKVSAQKVVHAAVIGAGVMGSGIAQWFSSHGVTVILRDIAREQIDRGLAT
;
A
#
# COMPACT_ATOMS: atom_id res chain seq x y z
N MET A 1 -31.86 -13.21 -2.11
CA MET A 1 -31.08 -12.02 -2.51
C MET A 1 -29.65 -12.47 -2.77
N GLU A 2 -29.37 -13.02 -3.96
CA GLU A 2 -27.98 -13.22 -4.40
C GLU A 2 -27.45 -11.86 -4.84
N LYS A 3 -26.61 -11.24 -4.02
CA LYS A 3 -25.78 -10.13 -4.49
C LYS A 3 -24.69 -10.74 -5.36
N GLU A 4 -24.82 -10.58 -6.66
CA GLU A 4 -23.79 -11.00 -7.62
C GLU A 4 -22.47 -10.29 -7.27
N ILE A 5 -21.43 -11.06 -6.97
CA ILE A 5 -20.11 -10.52 -6.66
C ILE A 5 -19.54 -9.97 -7.97
N PRO A 6 -19.23 -8.66 -8.06
CA PRO A 6 -18.73 -8.06 -9.29
C PRO A 6 -17.39 -8.67 -9.66
N THR A 7 -17.20 -8.96 -10.95
CA THR A 7 -15.93 -9.48 -11.46
C THR A 7 -14.81 -8.47 -11.19
N PRO A 8 -13.68 -8.92 -10.60
CA PRO A 8 -12.52 -8.05 -10.40
C PRO A 8 -12.06 -7.44 -11.73
N ARG A 9 -11.58 -6.19 -11.68
CA ARG A 9 -11.01 -5.54 -12.85
C ARG A 9 -9.86 -6.38 -13.40
N GLU A 10 -9.86 -6.60 -14.71
CA GLU A 10 -8.74 -7.21 -15.40
C GLU A 10 -7.54 -6.26 -15.31
N THR A 11 -6.52 -6.70 -14.58
CA THR A 11 -5.24 -6.02 -14.41
C THR A 11 -4.12 -7.02 -14.70
N GLY A 12 -2.85 -6.60 -14.65
CA GLY A 12 -1.72 -7.52 -14.77
C GLY A 12 -1.60 -8.56 -13.65
N ASN A 13 -2.52 -8.60 -12.68
CA ASN A 13 -2.58 -9.60 -11.62
C ASN A 13 -3.79 -10.54 -11.81
N PRO A 14 -3.59 -11.82 -12.17
CA PRO A 14 -4.67 -12.78 -12.35
C PRO A 14 -5.28 -13.30 -11.04
N ALA A 15 -4.63 -13.08 -9.89
CA ALA A 15 -5.03 -13.66 -8.61
C ALA A 15 -6.46 -13.30 -8.17
N PRO A 16 -6.95 -12.03 -8.28
CA PRO A 16 -8.31 -11.70 -7.88
C PRO A 16 -9.38 -12.44 -8.69
N VAL A 17 -9.18 -12.60 -10.00
CA VAL A 17 -10.12 -13.30 -10.88
C VAL A 17 -10.15 -14.79 -10.54
N ARG A 18 -8.97 -15.41 -10.35
CA ARG A 18 -8.86 -16.82 -9.92
C ARG A 18 -9.47 -17.06 -8.55
N ALA A 19 -9.27 -16.15 -7.59
CA ALA A 19 -9.90 -16.26 -6.27
C ALA A 19 -11.43 -16.24 -6.38
N LEU A 20 -12.01 -15.38 -7.22
CA LEU A 20 -13.46 -15.36 -7.46
C LEU A 20 -13.94 -16.67 -8.09
N GLU A 21 -13.19 -17.24 -9.04
CA GLU A 21 -13.50 -18.54 -9.67
C GLU A 21 -13.56 -19.65 -8.62
N VAL A 22 -12.53 -19.75 -7.78
CA VAL A 22 -12.44 -20.75 -6.70
C VAL A 22 -13.60 -20.59 -5.72
N ILE A 23 -13.92 -19.36 -5.30
CA ILE A 23 -15.05 -19.09 -4.40
C ILE A 23 -16.36 -19.53 -5.05
N LYS A 24 -16.63 -19.12 -6.30
CA LYS A 24 -17.88 -19.46 -7.00
C LYS A 24 -18.07 -20.96 -7.14
N ARG A 25 -16.99 -21.69 -7.49
CA ARG A 25 -17.03 -23.16 -7.67
C ARG A 25 -17.06 -23.89 -6.32
N GLY A 26 -16.40 -23.35 -5.31
CA GLY A 26 -16.36 -23.91 -3.95
C GLY A 26 -17.72 -23.88 -3.26
N LEU A 27 -18.56 -22.87 -3.53
CA LEU A 27 -19.91 -22.76 -2.94
C LEU A 27 -20.83 -23.94 -3.26
N THR A 28 -20.62 -24.63 -4.38
CA THR A 28 -21.44 -25.78 -4.82
C THR A 28 -20.71 -27.12 -4.72
N SER A 29 -19.46 -27.13 -4.22
CA SER A 29 -18.61 -28.31 -4.12
C SER A 29 -18.51 -28.82 -2.68
N SER A 30 -18.05 -30.06 -2.48
CA SER A 30 -17.65 -30.50 -1.14
C SER A 30 -16.39 -29.75 -0.66
N ILE A 31 -16.14 -29.73 0.64
CA ILE A 31 -14.96 -29.07 1.23
C ILE A 31 -13.66 -29.59 0.60
N ASP A 32 -13.51 -30.91 0.47
CA ASP A 32 -12.30 -31.52 -0.10
C ASP A 32 -12.08 -31.10 -1.56
N GLN A 33 -13.15 -31.01 -2.35
CA GLN A 33 -13.09 -30.54 -3.73
C GLN A 33 -12.75 -29.05 -3.81
N ALA A 34 -13.33 -28.22 -2.94
CA ALA A 34 -13.04 -26.80 -2.88
C ALA A 34 -11.58 -26.53 -2.51
N LEU A 35 -11.03 -27.27 -1.54
CA LEU A 35 -9.62 -27.18 -1.16
C LEU A 35 -8.68 -27.65 -2.27
N ALA A 36 -9.04 -28.70 -3.02
CA ALA A 36 -8.27 -29.13 -4.18
C ALA A 36 -8.24 -28.05 -5.27
N LEU A 37 -9.39 -27.43 -5.57
CA LEU A 37 -9.48 -26.31 -6.51
C LEU A 37 -8.66 -25.09 -6.06
N GLU A 38 -8.68 -24.79 -4.77
CA GLU A 38 -7.88 -23.71 -4.19
C GLU A 38 -6.38 -23.99 -4.33
N LEU A 39 -5.94 -25.21 -4.02
CA LEU A 39 -4.55 -25.62 -4.17
C LEU A 39 -4.07 -25.48 -5.61
N ASP A 40 -4.83 -25.99 -6.57
CA ASP A 40 -4.49 -25.91 -7.99
C ASP A 40 -4.35 -24.45 -8.44
N ALA A 41 -5.31 -23.59 -8.04
CA ALA A 41 -5.26 -22.16 -8.34
C ALA A 41 -4.02 -21.49 -7.73
N ILE A 42 -3.66 -21.80 -6.48
CA ILE A 42 -2.47 -21.25 -5.82
C ILE A 42 -1.19 -21.69 -6.54
N VAL A 43 -1.09 -22.98 -6.88
CA VAL A 43 0.09 -23.55 -7.56
C VAL A 43 0.29 -22.90 -8.92
N ASP A 44 -0.79 -22.71 -9.69
CA ASP A 44 -0.71 -22.09 -11.01
C ASP A 44 -0.41 -20.59 -10.93
N LEU A 45 -1.04 -19.86 -10.01
CA LEU A 45 -0.72 -18.46 -9.76
C LEU A 45 0.74 -18.30 -9.29
N GLY A 46 1.24 -19.24 -8.49
CA GLY A 46 2.63 -19.25 -8.02
C GLY A 46 3.65 -19.27 -9.15
N LYS A 47 3.34 -19.91 -10.29
CA LYS A 47 4.23 -19.93 -11.47
C LYS A 47 4.20 -18.64 -12.29
N SER A 48 3.20 -17.77 -12.06
CA SER A 48 3.07 -16.53 -12.83
C SER A 48 4.13 -15.49 -12.44
N GLU A 49 4.56 -14.71 -13.43
CA GLU A 49 5.52 -13.62 -13.22
C GLU A 49 4.98 -12.56 -12.23
N SER A 50 3.68 -12.26 -12.32
CA SER A 50 3.00 -11.31 -11.45
C SER A 50 3.13 -11.69 -9.97
N THR A 51 2.86 -12.95 -9.63
CA THR A 51 3.01 -13.47 -8.26
C THR A 51 4.46 -13.44 -7.79
N GLN A 52 5.40 -13.88 -8.63
CA GLN A 52 6.84 -13.86 -8.30
C GLN A 52 7.34 -12.43 -8.03
N ASN A 53 6.89 -11.46 -8.83
CA ASN A 53 7.21 -10.05 -8.67
C ASN A 53 6.63 -9.46 -7.37
N LEU A 54 5.40 -9.83 -7.01
CA LEU A 54 4.76 -9.39 -5.76
C LEU A 54 5.42 -10.02 -4.53
N ILE A 55 5.78 -11.30 -4.57
CA ILE A 55 6.56 -11.98 -3.52
C ILE A 55 7.91 -11.27 -3.34
N ARG A 56 8.61 -10.98 -4.43
CA ARG A 56 9.86 -10.21 -4.40
C ARG A 56 9.64 -8.83 -3.78
N ASN A 57 8.59 -8.12 -4.18
CA ASN A 57 8.26 -6.80 -3.63
C ASN A 57 8.01 -6.86 -2.12
N PHE A 58 7.27 -7.88 -1.65
CA PHE A 58 7.04 -8.12 -0.23
C PHE A 58 8.34 -8.27 0.55
N PHE A 59 9.27 -9.11 0.09
CA PHE A 59 10.56 -9.29 0.76
C PHE A 59 11.46 -8.05 0.68
N LEU A 60 11.41 -7.31 -0.43
CA LEU A 60 12.10 -6.03 -0.53
C LEU A 60 11.53 -5.03 0.47
N ASN A 61 10.20 -4.93 0.58
CA ASN A 61 9.54 -4.05 1.54
C ASN A 61 9.94 -4.41 2.97
N ASP A 62 9.90 -5.68 3.37
CA ASP A 62 10.30 -6.09 4.72
C ASP A 62 11.78 -5.81 5.00
N LYS A 63 12.66 -6.04 4.01
CA LYS A 63 14.08 -5.72 4.12
C LYS A 63 14.34 -4.23 4.38
N TYR A 64 13.66 -3.34 3.65
CA TYR A 64 13.88 -1.90 3.78
C TYR A 64 13.11 -1.26 4.94
N ARG A 65 11.98 -1.84 5.36
CA ARG A 65 11.22 -1.38 6.54
C ARG A 65 12.05 -1.46 7.81
N LYS A 66 12.91 -2.46 7.95
CA LYS A 66 13.79 -2.65 9.12
C LYS A 66 14.93 -1.62 9.19
N GLY A 67 15.14 -0.84 8.13
CA GLY A 67 16.24 0.11 8.04
C GLY A 67 17.61 -0.58 7.93
N THR A 68 18.56 0.08 7.26
CA THR A 68 19.95 -0.41 7.16
C THR A 68 20.89 0.31 8.13
N ALA A 69 20.36 1.28 8.89
CA ALA A 69 21.15 2.10 9.79
C ALA A 69 21.59 1.28 11.01
N LYS A 70 22.91 1.19 11.23
CA LYS A 70 23.51 0.58 12.43
C LYS A 70 23.34 1.45 13.68
N VAL A 71 22.96 2.71 13.51
CA VAL A 71 22.78 3.69 14.57
C VAL A 71 21.30 3.86 14.84
N SER A 72 20.91 3.86 16.12
CA SER A 72 19.53 4.14 16.52
C SER A 72 19.11 5.52 16.01
N ALA A 73 18.01 5.58 15.27
CA ALA A 73 17.46 6.85 14.82
C ALA A 73 17.13 7.75 16.02
N GLN A 74 17.58 9.00 15.97
CA GLN A 74 17.20 9.99 16.97
C GLN A 74 15.75 10.42 16.74
N LYS A 75 15.01 10.61 17.83
CA LYS A 75 13.65 11.12 17.76
C LYS A 75 13.69 12.59 17.31
N VAL A 76 13.10 12.87 16.16
CA VAL A 76 12.92 14.25 15.67
C VAL A 76 11.70 14.86 16.36
N VAL A 77 11.92 15.93 17.12
CA VAL A 77 10.85 16.68 17.83
C VAL A 77 10.51 17.98 17.10
N HIS A 78 11.49 18.56 16.40
CA HIS A 78 11.36 19.80 15.65
C HIS A 78 11.86 19.61 14.22
N ALA A 79 11.10 20.11 13.25
CA ALA A 79 11.47 20.11 11.85
C ALA A 79 11.21 21.48 11.22
N ALA A 80 11.97 21.82 10.18
CA ALA A 80 11.70 22.99 9.35
C ALA A 80 11.48 22.53 7.91
N VAL A 81 10.42 23.02 7.28
CA VAL A 81 10.10 22.77 5.87
C VAL A 81 10.26 24.10 5.12
N ILE A 82 11.15 24.10 4.14
CA ILE A 82 11.45 25.27 3.30
C ILE A 82 10.69 25.13 1.99
N GLY A 83 9.75 26.05 1.76
CA GLY A 83 8.76 26.03 0.69
C GLY A 83 7.38 25.60 1.18
N ALA A 84 6.37 26.43 0.97
CA ALA A 84 4.96 26.22 1.30
C ALA A 84 4.08 25.87 0.08
N GLY A 85 4.71 25.41 -1.01
CA GLY A 85 4.00 24.83 -2.15
C GLY A 85 3.37 23.46 -1.84
N VAL A 86 2.76 22.83 -2.85
CA VAL A 86 1.97 21.58 -2.69
C VAL A 86 2.70 20.46 -1.95
N MET A 87 3.98 20.21 -2.27
CA MET A 87 4.75 19.18 -1.56
C MET A 87 5.14 19.64 -0.15
N GLY A 88 5.50 20.90 0.02
CA GLY A 88 5.95 21.45 1.29
C GLY A 88 4.86 21.48 2.35
N SER A 89 3.65 21.91 1.98
CA SER A 89 2.48 21.83 2.86
C SER A 89 2.16 20.38 3.24
N GLY A 90 2.17 19.45 2.29
CA GLY A 90 1.93 18.03 2.56
C GLY A 90 2.98 17.40 3.50
N ILE A 91 4.26 17.73 3.32
CA ILE A 91 5.34 17.28 4.22
C ILE A 91 5.15 17.87 5.62
N ALA A 92 4.86 19.16 5.72
CA ALA A 92 4.61 19.83 7.00
C ALA A 92 3.40 19.24 7.74
N GLN A 93 2.30 18.97 7.01
CA GLN A 93 1.11 18.32 7.54
C GLN A 93 1.41 16.90 8.01
N TRP A 94 2.17 16.11 7.24
CA TRP A 94 2.56 14.77 7.63
C TRP A 94 3.38 14.77 8.93
N PHE A 95 4.40 15.63 9.04
CA PHE A 95 5.19 15.76 10.28
C PHE A 95 4.33 16.22 11.47
N SER A 96 3.49 17.24 11.27
CA SER A 96 2.60 17.77 12.32
C SER A 96 1.62 16.71 12.83
N SER A 97 1.03 15.91 11.93
CA SER A 97 0.11 14.82 12.31
C SER A 97 0.80 13.66 13.06
N HIS A 98 2.13 13.55 12.96
CA HIS A 98 2.94 12.58 13.71
C HIS A 98 3.59 13.19 14.96
N GLY A 99 3.13 14.35 15.42
CA GLY A 99 3.55 14.97 16.67
C GLY A 99 4.91 15.67 16.63
N VAL A 100 5.42 15.98 15.44
CA VAL A 100 6.63 16.79 15.25
C VAL A 100 6.22 18.25 15.11
N THR A 101 6.87 19.15 15.85
CA THR A 101 6.64 20.59 15.71
C THR A 101 7.32 21.09 14.45
N VAL A 102 6.56 21.66 13.51
CA VAL A 102 7.07 22.07 12.19
C VAL A 102 7.08 23.59 12.03
N ILE A 103 8.20 24.14 11.56
CA ILE A 103 8.29 25.50 11.05
C ILE A 103 8.16 25.45 9.53
N LEU A 104 7.07 25.98 8.98
CA LEU A 104 6.89 26.14 7.54
C LEU A 104 7.38 27.53 7.12
N ARG A 105 8.36 27.59 6.23
CA ARG A 105 8.95 28.85 5.77
C ARG A 105 8.84 28.97 4.25
N ASP A 106 8.34 30.10 3.78
CA ASP A 106 8.38 30.47 2.37
C ASP A 106 8.90 31.91 2.22
N ILE A 107 9.16 32.31 0.97
CA ILE A 107 9.57 33.67 0.60
C ILE A 107 8.36 34.63 0.57
N ALA A 108 7.18 34.14 0.21
CA ALA A 108 5.97 34.93 0.03
C ALA A 108 4.87 34.49 1.00
N ARG A 109 4.16 35.47 1.58
CA ARG A 109 3.13 35.20 2.60
C ARG A 109 1.94 34.45 2.00
N GLU A 110 1.60 34.76 0.76
CA GLU A 110 0.51 34.14 0.01
C GLU A 110 0.70 32.62 -0.10
N GLN A 111 1.95 32.16 -0.23
CA GLN A 111 2.26 30.73 -0.30
C GLN A 111 2.08 30.05 1.05
N ILE A 112 2.41 30.73 2.14
CA ILE A 112 2.19 30.24 3.50
C ILE A 112 0.68 30.11 3.76
N ASP A 113 -0.10 31.15 3.47
CA ASP A 113 -1.55 31.15 3.69
C ASP A 113 -2.22 30.03 2.88
N ARG A 114 -1.79 29.82 1.63
CA ARG A 114 -2.24 28.71 0.79
C ARG A 114 -1.84 27.35 1.36
N GLY A 115 -0.60 27.22 1.81
CA GLY A 115 -0.08 25.97 2.38
C GLY A 115 -0.73 25.57 3.70
N LEU A 116 -1.19 26.55 4.51
CA LEU A 116 -1.92 26.33 5.76
C LEU A 116 -3.41 26.03 5.56
N ALA A 117 -3.98 26.40 4.42
CA ALA A 117 -5.38 26.15 4.10
C ALA A 117 -5.66 24.72 3.58
N THR A 118 -4.62 23.89 3.43
CA THR A 118 -4.69 22.49 2.97
C THR A 118 -4.81 21.53 4.16
#